data_AF-A0A4R6Q7I5-F1
#
_entry.id   AF-A0A4R6Q7I5-F1
#
_cell.length_a   1.000
_cell.length_b   1.000
_cell.length_c   1.000
_cell.angle_alpha   90.00
_cell.angle_beta   90.00
_cell.angle_gamma   90.00
#
_symmetry.space_group_name_H-M   'P 1'
#
loop_
_entity.id
_entity.type
_entity.pdbx_description
1 polymer ?
#
loop_
_entity_poly.entity_id
_entity_poly.type
_entity_poly.pdbx_seq_one_letter_code
_entity_poly.pdbx_strand_id
1 'polypeptide(L)'
;MQKEKILKDLYRGRISPTSAPIQHDSDYHNSLTEVCRLEEKLNQLLDEQGKKLLQDFMTAQSKLGYANAEEQFICGFRLGARMILEIFEKDDEQLKPIIG
;
A
#
# COMPACT_ATOMS: atom_id res chain seq x y z
N MET A 1 13.63 -25.46 1.27
CA MET A 1 14.11 -24.47 2.27
C MET A 1 13.69 -23.01 2.01
N GLN A 2 12.89 -22.71 0.96
CA GLN A 2 12.48 -21.33 0.62
C GLN A 2 11.15 -20.91 1.27
N LYS A 3 10.24 -21.86 1.56
CA LYS A 3 8.90 -21.62 2.14
C LYS A 3 8.95 -21.01 3.55
N GLU A 4 9.92 -21.42 4.36
CA GLU A 4 10.10 -20.85 5.71
C GLU A 4 10.65 -19.42 5.69
N LYS A 5 11.31 -19.01 4.59
CA LYS A 5 11.97 -17.71 4.52
C LYS A 5 10.95 -16.57 4.60
N ILE A 6 9.86 -16.65 3.84
CA ILE A 6 8.82 -15.61 3.85
C ILE A 6 8.13 -15.51 5.21
N LEU A 7 7.86 -16.63 5.87
CA LEU A 7 7.25 -16.66 7.20
C LEU A 7 8.20 -16.13 8.28
N LYS A 8 9.49 -16.48 8.21
CA LYS A 8 10.53 -15.95 9.10
C LYS A 8 10.74 -14.45 8.88
N ASP A 9 10.70 -13.99 7.63
CA ASP A 9 10.86 -12.58 7.28
C ASP A 9 9.64 -11.76 7.70
N LEU A 10 8.42 -12.30 7.57
CA LEU A 10 7.19 -11.71 8.12
C LEU A 10 7.25 -11.63 9.65
N TYR A 11 7.56 -12.74 10.35
CA TYR A 11 7.67 -12.77 11.81
C TYR A 11 8.71 -11.77 12.34
N ARG A 12 9.81 -11.59 11.61
CA ARG A 12 10.88 -10.65 11.96
C ARG A 12 10.61 -9.21 11.50
N GLY A 13 9.45 -8.92 10.90
CA GLY A 13 9.07 -7.59 10.43
C GLY A 13 9.83 -7.09 9.19
N ARG A 14 10.55 -7.97 8.48
CA ARG A 14 11.28 -7.63 7.24
C ARG A 14 10.34 -7.46 6.05
N ILE A 15 9.19 -8.12 6.10
CA ILE A 15 8.08 -7.89 5.18
C ILE A 15 7.05 -7.08 5.96
N SER A 16 6.97 -5.80 5.63
CA SER A 16 6.01 -4.88 6.20
C SER A 16 5.40 -4.08 5.04
N PRO A 17 4.17 -4.42 4.61
CA PRO A 17 3.52 -3.77 3.48
C PRO A 17 3.37 -2.27 3.67
N THR A 18 3.29 -1.81 4.92
CA THR A 18 3.12 -0.40 5.29
C THR A 18 4.42 0.39 5.32
N SER A 19 5.58 -0.26 5.26
CA SER A 19 6.90 0.38 5.30
C SER A 19 7.70 0.19 4.01
N ALA A 20 7.02 -0.12 2.91
CA ALA A 20 7.68 -0.18 1.62
C ALA A 20 8.23 1.22 1.27
N PRO A 21 9.50 1.33 0.83
CA PRO A 21 10.05 2.61 0.43
C PRO A 21 9.28 3.13 -0.79
N ILE A 22 8.94 4.41 -0.77
CA ILE A 22 8.38 5.08 -1.94
C ILE A 22 9.48 5.14 -3.00
N GLN A 23 9.21 4.56 -4.17
CA GLN A 23 10.15 4.63 -5.29
C GLN A 23 10.19 6.06 -5.83
N HIS A 24 11.41 6.60 -5.97
CA HIS A 24 11.65 7.88 -6.64
C HIS A 24 11.12 7.82 -8.09
N ASP A 25 10.56 8.91 -8.59
CA ASP A 25 9.91 9.01 -9.92
C ASP A 25 8.65 8.17 -10.15
N SER A 26 8.09 7.55 -9.09
CA SER A 26 6.77 6.95 -9.19
C SER A 26 5.67 8.01 -9.31
N ASP A 27 4.55 7.66 -9.96
CA ASP A 27 3.35 8.51 -9.98
C ASP A 27 2.91 8.90 -8.57
N TYR A 28 3.10 7.99 -7.60
CA TYR A 28 2.86 8.26 -6.19
C TYR A 28 3.78 9.36 -5.65
N HIS A 29 5.09 9.29 -5.89
CA HIS A 29 6.05 10.30 -5.46
C HIS A 29 5.75 11.68 -6.07
N ASN A 30 5.43 11.72 -7.36
CA ASN A 30 5.09 12.95 -8.06
C ASN A 30 3.80 13.57 -7.50
N SER A 31 2.77 12.74 -7.27
CA SER A 31 1.50 13.18 -6.69
C SER A 31 1.68 13.67 -5.25
N LEU A 32 2.47 12.98 -4.43
CA LEU A 32 2.79 13.39 -3.06
C LEU A 32 3.51 14.74 -3.04
N THR A 33 4.49 14.92 -3.93
CA THR A 33 5.23 16.19 -4.05
C THR A 33 4.30 17.34 -4.40
N GLU A 34 3.37 17.14 -5.33
CA GLU A 34 2.38 18.16 -5.69
C GLU A 34 1.41 18.48 -4.54
N VAL A 35 0.97 17.46 -3.78
CA VAL A 35 0.14 17.66 -2.58
C VAL A 35 0.88 18.52 -1.55
N CYS A 36 2.14 18.21 -1.22
CA CYS A 36 2.93 19.01 -0.30
C CYS A 36 3.12 20.45 -0.79
N ARG A 37 3.40 20.64 -2.09
CA ARG A 37 3.57 21.96 -2.70
C ARG A 37 2.28 22.80 -2.65
N LEU A 38 1.12 22.16 -2.76
CA LEU A 38 -0.18 22.83 -2.65
C LEU A 38 -0.52 23.15 -1.19
N GLU A 39 -0.22 22.23 -0.27
CA GLU A 39 -0.39 22.42 1.17
C GLU A 39 0.43 23.63 1.67
N GLU A 40 1.69 23.75 1.28
CA GLU A 40 2.54 24.90 1.63
C GLU A 40 1.94 26.22 1.14
N LYS A 41 1.42 26.25 -0.09
CA LYS A 41 0.75 27.44 -0.63
C LYS A 41 -0.52 27.77 0.14
N LEU A 42 -1.34 26.78 0.48
CA LEU A 42 -2.54 26.98 1.28
C LEU A 42 -2.21 27.51 2.68
N ASN A 43 -1.17 26.99 3.33
CA ASN A 43 -0.70 27.47 4.62
C ASN A 43 -0.28 28.94 4.62
N GLN A 44 0.20 29.46 3.49
CA GLN A 44 0.54 30.89 3.35
C GLN A 44 -0.69 31.78 3.12
N LEU A 45 -1.76 31.23 2.53
CA LEU A 45 -2.96 31.99 2.17
C LEU A 45 -4.02 32.02 3.28
N LEU A 46 -4.01 31.03 4.17
CA LEU A 46 -5.01 30.86 5.21
C LEU A 46 -4.62 31.58 6.51
N ASP A 47 -5.64 32.08 7.22
CA ASP A 47 -5.50 32.53 8.59
C ASP A 47 -5.43 31.34 9.57
N GLU A 48 -5.29 31.60 10.87
CA GLU A 48 -5.13 30.53 11.86
C GLU A 48 -6.34 29.59 11.94
N GLN A 49 -7.56 30.11 11.72
CA GLN A 49 -8.75 29.26 11.70
C GLN A 49 -8.78 28.38 10.44
N GLY A 50 -8.42 28.93 9.28
CA GLY A 50 -8.28 28.19 8.03
C GLY A 50 -7.19 27.12 8.09
N LYS A 51 -6.03 27.42 8.68
CA LYS A 51 -4.94 26.44 8.88
C LYS A 51 -5.39 25.27 9.75
N LYS A 52 -6.12 25.55 10.84
CA LYS A 52 -6.68 24.50 11.70
C LYS A 52 -7.66 23.61 10.91
N LEU A 53 -8.55 24.22 10.13
CA LEU A 53 -9.48 23.46 9.28
C LEU A 53 -8.73 22.61 8.23
N LEU A 54 -7.67 23.15 7.62
CA LEU A 54 -6.83 22.41 6.68
C LEU A 54 -6.16 21.20 7.36
N GLN A 55 -5.63 21.37 8.57
CA GLN A 55 -5.03 20.29 9.34
C GLN A 55 -6.05 19.19 9.70
N ASP A 56 -7.26 19.58 10.11
CA ASP A 56 -8.35 18.66 10.40
C ASP A 56 -8.77 17.89 9.13
N PHE A 57 -8.86 18.60 7.99
CA PHE A 57 -9.14 18.00 6.68
C PHE A 57 -8.07 16.98 6.26
N MET A 58 -6.80 17.34 6.34
CA MET A 58 -5.69 16.43 6.01
C MET A 58 -5.68 15.20 6.91
N THR A 59 -5.97 15.38 8.20
CA THR A 59 -6.10 14.28 9.16
C THR A 59 -7.25 13.33 8.77
N ALA A 60 -8.41 13.88 8.39
CA ALA A 60 -9.54 13.09 7.92
C ALA A 60 -9.24 12.33 6.61
N GLN A 61 -8.62 13.01 5.64
CA GLN A 61 -8.18 12.40 4.39
C GLN A 61 -7.16 11.28 4.60
N SER A 62 -6.21 11.47 5.52
CA SER A 62 -5.22 10.46 5.86
C SER A 62 -5.89 9.21 6.44
N LYS A 63 -6.84 9.39 7.37
CA LYS A 63 -7.62 8.27 7.94
C LYS A 63 -8.42 7.52 6.87
N LEU A 64 -9.07 8.25 5.94
CA LEU A 64 -9.76 7.65 4.81
C LEU A 64 -8.81 6.86 3.91
N GLY A 65 -7.63 7.42 3.61
CA GLY A 65 -6.59 6.76 2.83
C GLY A 65 -6.11 5.46 3.47
N TYR A 66 -5.87 5.45 4.78
CA TYR A 66 -5.51 4.23 5.51
C TYR A 66 -6.62 3.17 5.46
N ALA A 67 -7.87 3.56 5.71
CA ALA A 67 -9.00 2.62 5.65
C ALA A 67 -9.17 2.02 4.25
N ASN A 68 -9.10 2.84 3.20
CA ASN A 68 -9.17 2.36 1.82
C ASN A 68 -7.99 1.44 1.46
N ALA A 69 -6.77 1.79 1.87
CA ALA A 69 -5.59 0.95 1.62
C ALA A 69 -5.70 -0.41 2.31
N GLU A 70 -6.23 -0.47 3.54
CA GLU A 70 -6.49 -1.71 4.27
C GLU A 70 -7.53 -2.59 3.56
N GLU A 71 -8.66 -2.00 3.16
CA GLU A 71 -9.72 -2.72 2.42
C GLU A 71 -9.20 -3.28 1.09
N GLN A 72 -8.47 -2.46 0.33
CA GLN A 72 -7.86 -2.87 -0.94
C GLN A 72 -6.82 -3.97 -0.74
N PHE A 73 -6.01 -3.89 0.30
CA PHE A 73 -5.03 -4.93 0.64
C PHE A 73 -5.72 -6.27 0.95
N ILE A 74 -6.74 -6.27 1.80
CA ILE A 74 -7.51 -7.48 2.14
C ILE A 74 -8.18 -8.06 0.89
N CYS A 75 -8.80 -7.21 0.07
CA CYS A 75 -9.45 -7.62 -1.18
C CYS A 75 -8.44 -8.26 -2.15
N GLY A 76 -7.31 -7.58 -2.39
CA GLY A 76 -6.25 -8.06 -3.27
C GLY A 76 -5.62 -9.37 -2.78
N PHE A 77 -5.37 -9.51 -1.48
CA PHE A 77 -4.82 -10.74 -0.90
C PHE A 77 -5.79 -11.92 -1.07
N ARG A 78 -7.09 -11.70 -0.79
CA ARG A 78 -8.13 -12.72 -0.99
C ARG A 78 -8.26 -13.13 -2.45
N LEU A 79 -8.20 -12.16 -3.37
CA LEU A 79 -8.22 -12.42 -4.81
C LEU A 79 -7.01 -13.27 -5.22
N GLY A 80 -5.80 -12.89 -4.80
CA GLY A 80 -4.59 -13.65 -5.08
C GLY A 80 -4.66 -15.09 -4.56
N ALA A 81 -5.16 -15.29 -3.34
CA ALA A 81 -5.35 -16.63 -2.78
C ALA A 81 -6.36 -17.47 -3.59
N ARG A 82 -7.48 -16.88 -4.04
CA ARG A 82 -8.46 -17.57 -4.90
C ARG A 82 -7.87 -17.95 -6.24
N MET A 83 -7.10 -17.05 -6.88
CA MET A 83 -6.41 -17.34 -8.13
C MET A 83 -5.44 -18.51 -7.97
N ILE A 84 -4.70 -18.56 -6.86
CA ILE A 84 -3.78 -19.67 -6.56
C ILE A 84 -4.54 -20.99 -6.38
N LEU A 85 -5.63 -21.00 -5.61
CA LEU A 85 -6.43 -22.21 -5.37
C LEU A 85 -7.07 -22.74 -6.66
N GLU A 86 -7.64 -21.87 -7.49
CA GLU A 86 -8.21 -22.23 -8.80
C GLU A 86 -7.20 -22.97 -9.70
N ILE A 87 -5.93 -22.54 -9.69
CA ILE A 87 -4.88 -23.20 -10.47
C ILE A 87 -4.60 -24.62 -9.92
N PHE A 88 -4.71 -24.85 -8.61
CA PHE A 88 -4.44 -26.14 -7.96
C PHE A 88 -5.65 -27.08 -7.91
N GLU A 89 -6.89 -26.59 -8.06
CA GLU A 89 -8.10 -27.41 -8.02
C GLU A 89 -8.39 -28.16 -9.32
N LYS A 90 -7.80 -27.75 -10.44
CA LYS A 90 -7.76 -28.58 -11.64
C LYS A 90 -6.61 -29.57 -11.50
N ASP A 91 -6.91 -30.86 -11.65
CA ASP A 91 -5.92 -31.96 -11.79
C ASP A 91 -5.08 -31.82 -13.07
N ASP A 92 -4.46 -30.66 -13.27
CA ASP A 92 -3.56 -30.39 -14.38
C ASP A 92 -2.13 -30.56 -13.86
N GLU A 93 -1.48 -31.65 -14.29
CA GLU A 93 -0.05 -31.96 -14.16
C GLU A 93 0.89 -30.90 -14.80
N GLN A 94 0.37 -29.70 -15.11
CA GLN A 94 1.00 -28.69 -15.95
C GLN A 94 1.79 -27.63 -15.18
N LEU A 95 1.65 -27.55 -13.84
CA LEU A 95 2.54 -26.73 -13.02
C LEU A 95 3.89 -27.42 -12.81
N LYS A 96 4.70 -27.49 -13.87
CA LYS A 96 6.13 -27.77 -13.72
C LYS A 96 6.80 -26.58 -13.04
N PRO A 97 7.77 -26.81 -12.14
CA PRO A 97 8.51 -25.73 -11.49
C PRO A 97 9.13 -24.81 -12.55
N ILE A 98 9.00 -23.50 -12.37
CA ILE A 98 9.66 -22.48 -13.23
C ILE A 98 11.18 -22.45 -12.99
N ILE A 99 11.72 -23.38 -12.20
CA ILE A 99 13.13 -23.47 -11.90
C ILE A 99 13.53 -24.95 -11.89
N GLY A 100 14.35 -25.31 -12.88
CA GLY A 100 15.31 -26.40 -12.80
C GLY A 100 16.62 -25.89 -12.22
#